data_AF-M4WTD6-F1
#
_entry.id   AF-M4WTD6-F1
#
_cell.length_a   1.000
_cell.length_b   1.000
_cell.length_c   1.000
_cell.angle_alpha   90.00
_cell.angle_beta   90.00
_cell.angle_gamma   90.00
#
_symmetry.space_group_name_H-M   'P 1'
#
loop_
_entity.id
_entity.type
_entity.pdbx_description
1 polymer ?
#
loop_
_entity_poly.entity_id
_entity_poly.type
_entity_poly.pdbx_seq_one_letter_code
_entity_poly.pdbx_strand_id
1 'polypeptide(L)'
;MTVQYIHDADGTPMFAVLPIDQYRQLLNGQGGMPASATLLSADGRYVSLPHGGSDAKLDVVQLIEFWLTGIRDGDLDEHMAINSRAQVFDRFPAAQQTCTLDPLVRDRFLQSPSYRNTMQVTTEVVDALVATGVFSRCSKLYPDLSFTRSVKALEIDQTKAKAFLEQHAPAKRARS
;
A
#
# COMPACT_ATOMS: atom_id res chain seq x y z
N MET A 1 -10.28 -0.76 -40.14
CA MET A 1 -9.54 -0.23 -38.97
C MET A 1 -10.22 1.07 -38.59
N THR A 2 -10.74 1.15 -37.36
CA THR A 2 -11.52 2.33 -36.94
C THR A 2 -10.95 2.82 -35.62
N VAL A 3 -10.01 3.75 -35.71
CA VAL A 3 -9.49 4.48 -34.55
C VAL A 3 -10.22 5.82 -34.53
N GLN A 4 -10.87 6.12 -33.41
CA GLN A 4 -11.56 7.39 -33.23
C GLN A 4 -10.66 8.32 -32.42
N TYR A 5 -10.42 9.52 -32.93
CA TYR A 5 -9.61 10.52 -32.24
C TYR A 5 -10.51 11.56 -31.57
N ILE A 6 -10.20 11.88 -30.32
CA ILE A 6 -10.78 13.01 -29.58
C ILE A 6 -9.77 14.15 -29.67
N HIS A 7 -10.20 15.28 -30.19
CA HIS A 7 -9.35 16.44 -30.46
C HIS A 7 -9.55 17.53 -29.39
N ASP A 8 -8.54 18.39 -29.21
CA ASP A 8 -8.68 19.63 -28.45
C ASP A 8 -9.44 20.72 -29.23
N ALA A 9 -9.55 21.90 -28.62
CA ALA A 9 -10.21 23.07 -29.20
C ALA A 9 -9.52 23.58 -30.49
N ASP A 10 -8.24 23.27 -30.67
CA ASP A 10 -7.44 23.67 -31.84
C ASP A 10 -7.44 22.58 -32.94
N GLY A 11 -8.19 21.49 -32.74
CA GLY A 11 -8.28 20.39 -33.69
C GLY A 11 -7.10 19.42 -33.65
N THR A 12 -6.28 19.46 -32.61
CA THR A 12 -5.15 18.54 -32.42
C THR A 12 -5.63 17.26 -31.71
N PRO A 13 -5.29 16.06 -32.19
CA PRO A 13 -5.68 14.82 -31.53
C PRO A 13 -5.04 14.71 -30.13
N MET A 14 -5.88 14.68 -29.08
CA MET A 14 -5.42 14.48 -27.70
C MET A 14 -5.53 13.03 -27.23
N PHE A 15 -6.59 12.34 -27.64
CA PHE A 15 -6.83 10.95 -27.26
C PHE A 15 -7.24 10.11 -28.46
N ALA A 16 -6.95 8.82 -28.40
CA ALA A 16 -7.42 7.83 -29.37
C ALA A 16 -8.24 6.75 -28.65
N VAL A 17 -9.40 6.43 -29.21
CA VAL A 17 -10.23 5.31 -28.79
C VAL A 17 -10.05 4.19 -29.81
N LEU A 18 -9.69 3.02 -29.29
CA LEU A 18 -9.46 1.83 -30.08
C LEU A 18 -10.09 0.60 -29.40
N PRO A 19 -10.55 -0.39 -30.20
CA PRO A 19 -11.00 -1.67 -29.67
C PRO A 19 -9.90 -2.34 -28.84
N ILE A 20 -10.29 -2.95 -27.71
CA ILE A 20 -9.37 -3.49 -26.71
C ILE A 20 -8.37 -4.50 -27.27
N ASP A 21 -8.79 -5.32 -28.24
CA ASP A 21 -7.92 -6.33 -28.83
C ASP A 21 -6.84 -5.72 -29.73
N GLN A 22 -7.12 -4.57 -30.35
CA GLN A 22 -6.13 -3.82 -31.14
C GLN A 22 -5.14 -3.12 -30.24
N TYR A 23 -5.61 -2.58 -29.10
CA TYR A 23 -4.73 -2.04 -28.06
C TYR A 23 -3.73 -3.09 -27.60
N ARG A 24 -4.22 -4.30 -27.26
CA ARG A 24 -3.38 -5.42 -26.83
C ARG A 24 -2.34 -5.83 -27.87
N GLN A 25 -2.69 -5.80 -29.16
CA GLN A 25 -1.74 -6.13 -30.24
C GLN A 25 -0.62 -5.08 -30.38
N LEU A 26 -0.94 -3.79 -30.24
CA LEU A 26 0.05 -2.71 -30.26
C LEU A 26 1.06 -2.84 -29.11
N LEU A 27 0.57 -3.25 -27.93
CA LEU A 27 1.39 -3.46 -26.72
C LEU A 27 2.30 -4.68 -26.80
N ASN A 28 1.93 -5.68 -27.60
CA ASN A 28 2.76 -6.86 -27.80
C ASN A 28 3.89 -6.62 -28.82
N GLY A 29 3.77 -5.61 -29.69
CA GLY A 29 4.75 -5.29 -30.74
C GLY A 29 5.73 -4.15 -30.41
N GLN A 30 5.38 -3.28 -29.46
CA GLN A 30 6.29 -2.26 -28.93
C GLN A 30 6.50 -2.55 -27.45
N GLY A 31 7.75 -2.83 -27.08
CA GLY A 31 8.16 -3.37 -25.79
C GLY A 31 7.34 -2.84 -24.61
N GLY A 32 6.44 -3.69 -24.13
CA GLY A 32 5.72 -3.59 -22.87
C GLY A 32 4.89 -2.31 -22.71
N MET A 33 3.59 -2.46 -22.47
CA MET A 33 3.01 -1.60 -21.44
C MET A 33 3.94 -1.59 -20.22
N PRO A 34 4.12 -0.47 -19.51
CA PRO A 34 4.62 -0.57 -18.15
C PRO A 34 3.67 -1.55 -17.45
N ALA A 35 4.17 -2.75 -17.16
CA ALA A 35 3.44 -3.73 -16.38
C ALA A 35 2.94 -2.97 -15.17
N SER A 36 1.60 -2.87 -15.02
CA SER A 36 0.89 -2.14 -13.97
C SER A 36 1.85 -1.76 -12.85
N ALA A 37 2.43 -0.55 -12.90
CA ALA A 37 3.67 -0.25 -12.19
C ALA A 37 3.49 -0.67 -10.74
N THR A 38 4.10 -1.79 -10.37
CA THR A 38 3.93 -2.35 -9.05
C THR A 38 4.38 -1.29 -8.07
N LEU A 39 3.52 -0.92 -7.10
CA LEU A 39 3.90 0.06 -6.09
C LEU A 39 5.07 -0.47 -5.24
N LEU A 40 5.27 -1.79 -5.23
CA LEU A 40 6.41 -2.45 -4.61
C LEU A 40 7.68 -2.22 -5.45
N SER A 41 8.73 -1.74 -4.80
CA SER A 41 10.06 -1.58 -5.39
C SER A 41 10.63 -2.92 -5.85
N ALA A 42 11.59 -2.88 -6.78
CA ALA A 42 12.18 -4.09 -7.36
C ALA A 42 12.86 -5.00 -6.33
N ASP A 43 13.39 -4.42 -5.24
CA ASP A 43 13.97 -5.13 -4.11
C ASP A 43 12.92 -5.55 -3.06
N GLY A 44 11.63 -5.26 -3.24
CA GLY A 44 10.57 -5.62 -2.31
C GLY A 44 10.53 -4.81 -1.02
N ARG A 45 11.46 -3.86 -0.83
CA ARG A 45 11.63 -3.14 0.45
C ARG A 45 10.66 -1.98 0.64
N TYR A 46 10.28 -1.31 -0.44
CA TYR A 46 9.50 -0.08 -0.37
C TYR A 46 8.17 -0.22 -1.13
N VAL A 47 7.09 0.30 -0.56
CA VAL A 47 5.81 0.46 -1.27
C VAL A 47 5.55 1.95 -1.49
N SER A 48 5.44 2.36 -2.75
CA SER A 48 5.13 3.73 -3.14
C SER A 48 3.72 4.11 -2.69
N LEU A 49 3.54 5.34 -2.19
CA LEU A 49 2.26 5.87 -1.69
C LEU A 49 1.73 6.92 -2.69
N PRO A 50 0.81 6.57 -3.62
CA PRO A 50 0.44 7.40 -4.78
C PRO A 50 -0.14 8.78 -4.43
N HIS A 51 -0.65 8.95 -3.22
CA HIS A 51 -1.30 10.18 -2.73
C HIS A 51 -0.55 10.83 -1.57
N GLY A 52 0.67 10.37 -1.26
CA GLY A 52 1.48 10.88 -0.16
C GLY A 52 2.49 11.98 -0.53
N GLY A 53 2.66 12.28 -1.82
CA GLY A 53 3.69 13.18 -2.35
C GLY A 53 4.70 12.45 -3.27
N SER A 54 5.62 13.19 -3.90
CA SER A 54 6.56 12.68 -4.91
C SER A 54 7.48 11.57 -4.43
N ASP A 55 7.79 11.54 -3.13
CA ASP A 55 8.77 10.61 -2.53
C ASP A 55 8.17 9.80 -1.38
N ALA A 56 6.83 9.83 -1.24
CA ALA A 56 6.15 9.12 -0.17
C ALA A 56 6.20 7.62 -0.43
N LYS A 57 6.83 6.90 0.51
CA LYS A 57 6.99 5.46 0.47
C LYS A 57 6.90 4.88 1.86
N LEU A 58 6.34 3.69 1.93
CA LEU A 58 6.34 2.84 3.11
C LEU A 58 7.57 1.95 3.07
N ASP A 59 8.41 2.01 4.11
CA ASP A 59 9.50 1.05 4.32
C ASP A 59 8.92 -0.22 4.97
N VAL A 60 8.88 -1.31 4.21
CA VAL A 60 8.29 -2.59 4.62
C VAL A 60 9.04 -3.16 5.82
N VAL A 61 10.36 -2.96 5.91
CA VAL A 61 11.17 -3.39 7.06
C VAL A 61 10.67 -2.71 8.33
N GLN A 62 10.51 -1.38 8.29
CA GLN A 62 10.04 -0.61 9.44
C GLN A 62 8.62 -1.00 9.85
N LEU A 63 7.73 -1.24 8.89
CA LEU A 63 6.39 -1.73 9.16
C LEU A 63 6.42 -3.09 9.87
N ILE A 64 7.22 -4.04 9.36
CA ILE A 64 7.35 -5.38 9.95
C ILE A 64 7.95 -5.29 11.36
N GLU A 65 9.03 -4.53 11.56
CA GLU A 65 9.67 -4.36 12.86
C GLU A 65 8.70 -3.77 13.89
N PHE A 66 7.95 -2.73 13.50
CA PHE A 66 6.92 -2.12 14.34
C PHE A 66 5.87 -3.15 14.74
N TRP A 67 5.34 -3.89 13.77
CA TRP A 67 4.25 -4.84 14.00
C TRP A 67 4.69 -6.01 14.89
N LEU A 68 5.85 -6.62 14.60
CA LEU A 68 6.40 -7.71 15.43
C LEU A 68 6.73 -7.24 16.86
N THR A 69 7.22 -6.02 17.02
CA THR A 69 7.48 -5.41 18.33
C THR A 69 6.17 -5.24 19.10
N GLY A 70 5.14 -4.68 18.47
CA GLY A 70 3.83 -4.51 19.11
C GLY A 70 3.15 -5.85 19.46
N ILE A 71 3.32 -6.90 18.64
CA ILE A 71 2.83 -8.25 18.98
C ILE A 71 3.54 -8.80 20.21
N ARG A 72 4.87 -8.68 20.27
CA ARG A 72 5.67 -9.15 21.41
C ARG A 72 5.29 -8.43 22.70
N ASP A 73 5.04 -7.13 22.61
CA ASP A 73 4.76 -6.28 23.77
C ASP A 73 3.27 -6.36 24.19
N GLY A 74 2.43 -7.02 23.39
CA GLY A 74 1.01 -7.25 23.66
C GLY A 74 0.09 -6.10 23.21
N ASP A 75 0.62 -5.13 22.46
CA ASP A 75 -0.10 -3.94 21.99
C ASP A 75 -0.81 -4.17 20.65
N LEU A 76 -0.36 -5.14 19.85
CA LEU A 76 -0.90 -5.44 18.52
C LEU A 76 -1.20 -6.94 18.35
N ASP A 77 -2.19 -7.23 17.54
CA ASP A 77 -2.49 -8.60 17.09
C ASP A 77 -1.70 -8.96 15.82
N GLU A 78 -1.60 -10.25 15.51
CA GLU A 78 -1.11 -10.76 14.21
C GLU A 78 -1.96 -10.29 13.02
N HIS A 79 -3.14 -9.73 13.30
CA HIS A 79 -4.09 -9.25 12.32
C HIS A 79 -4.33 -7.76 12.54
N MET A 80 -4.29 -6.97 11.48
CA MET A 80 -4.54 -5.52 11.54
C MET A 80 -5.62 -5.13 10.55
N ALA A 81 -6.65 -4.44 11.02
CA ALA A 81 -7.68 -3.91 10.14
C ALA A 81 -7.06 -2.88 9.17
N ILE A 82 -7.42 -2.96 7.88
CA ILE A 82 -6.92 -2.00 6.88
C ILE A 82 -7.52 -0.60 7.15
N ASN A 83 -8.80 -0.57 7.53
CA ASN A 83 -9.57 0.63 7.86
C ASN A 83 -9.51 1.74 6.80
N SER A 84 -9.76 1.39 5.54
CA SER A 84 -9.74 2.29 4.37
C SER A 84 -10.92 3.27 4.30
N ARG A 85 -11.38 3.82 5.43
CA ARG A 85 -12.48 4.78 5.45
C ARG A 85 -11.99 6.12 4.93
N ALA A 86 -12.74 6.70 3.98
CA ALA A 86 -12.51 8.05 3.49
C ALA A 86 -12.91 9.09 4.54
N GLN A 87 -12.06 9.28 5.56
CA GLN A 87 -12.22 10.29 6.59
C GLN A 87 -10.88 10.93 6.97
N VAL A 88 -10.98 12.13 7.55
CA VAL A 88 -9.85 12.88 8.11
C VAL A 88 -9.26 12.10 9.29
N PHE A 89 -7.93 12.14 9.46
CA PHE A 89 -7.23 11.33 10.47
C PHE A 89 -7.81 11.53 11.89
N ASP A 90 -8.08 12.78 12.27
CA ASP A 90 -8.60 13.12 13.61
C ASP A 90 -10.03 12.61 13.88
N ARG A 91 -10.73 12.10 12.85
CA ARG A 91 -12.06 11.50 13.00
C ARG A 91 -12.03 10.00 13.25
N PHE A 92 -10.87 9.35 13.12
CA PHE A 92 -10.73 7.97 13.55
C PHE A 92 -10.82 7.90 15.09
N PRO A 93 -11.55 6.92 15.66
CA PRO A 93 -11.49 6.65 17.09
C PRO A 93 -10.04 6.46 17.53
N ALA A 94 -9.67 6.96 18.72
CA ALA A 94 -8.29 6.94 19.21
C ALA A 94 -7.66 5.53 19.15
N ALA A 95 -8.41 4.49 19.54
CA ALA A 95 -7.96 3.10 19.46
C ALA A 95 -7.67 2.63 18.01
N GLN A 96 -8.39 3.17 17.01
CA GLN A 96 -8.15 2.84 15.61
C GLN A 96 -6.96 3.61 15.02
N GLN A 97 -6.61 4.77 15.58
CA GLN A 97 -5.50 5.59 15.07
C GLN A 97 -4.15 4.89 15.23
N THR A 98 -3.98 4.08 16.28
CA THR A 98 -2.72 3.39 16.58
C THR A 98 -2.69 1.93 16.12
N CYS A 99 -3.85 1.31 15.90
CA CYS A 99 -3.96 -0.14 15.71
C CYS A 99 -4.60 -0.54 14.37
N THR A 100 -4.74 0.39 13.42
CA THR A 100 -5.21 0.08 12.06
C THR A 100 -4.27 0.63 10.99
N LEU A 101 -4.18 -0.08 9.87
CA LEU A 101 -3.14 0.13 8.86
C LEU A 101 -3.15 1.54 8.27
N ASP A 102 -4.31 2.02 7.83
CA ASP A 102 -4.41 3.33 7.18
C ASP A 102 -4.02 4.51 8.10
N PRO A 103 -4.57 4.64 9.31
CA PRO A 103 -4.08 5.60 10.29
C PRO A 103 -2.60 5.45 10.63
N LEU A 104 -2.09 4.24 10.80
CA LEU A 104 -0.67 4.00 11.09
C LEU A 104 0.23 4.50 9.96
N VAL A 105 -0.13 4.23 8.70
CA VAL A 105 0.61 4.71 7.54
C VAL A 105 0.58 6.24 7.47
N ARG A 106 -0.57 6.86 7.77
CA ARG A 106 -0.72 8.33 7.81
C ARG A 106 0.15 8.97 8.90
N ASP A 107 0.20 8.38 10.10
CA ASP A 107 0.95 8.93 11.23
C ASP A 107 2.47 8.79 11.03
N ARG A 108 2.91 7.59 10.62
CA ARG A 108 4.33 7.19 10.68
C ARG A 108 5.09 7.31 9.37
N PHE A 109 4.42 7.29 8.22
CA PHE A 109 5.08 7.17 6.91
C PHE A 109 4.83 8.37 5.99
N LEU A 110 4.08 9.38 6.44
CA LEU A 110 3.92 10.65 5.74
C LEU A 110 4.67 11.79 6.41
N GLN A 111 5.42 12.53 5.60
CA GLN A 111 6.23 13.66 6.04
C GLN A 111 5.43 14.96 6.18
N SER A 112 4.37 15.16 5.38
CA SER A 112 3.56 16.38 5.42
C SER A 112 2.20 16.15 6.10
N PRO A 113 1.80 17.01 7.07
CA PRO A 113 0.46 17.00 7.64
C PRO A 113 -0.67 17.14 6.61
N SER A 114 -0.42 17.83 5.49
CA SER A 114 -1.41 18.03 4.43
C SER A 114 -1.86 16.72 3.79
N TYR A 115 -0.95 15.76 3.65
CA TYR A 115 -1.24 14.45 3.05
C TYR A 115 -1.87 13.47 4.04
N ARG A 116 -1.70 13.67 5.36
CA ARG A 116 -2.27 12.78 6.39
C ARG A 116 -3.80 12.70 6.33
N ASN A 117 -4.42 13.80 5.93
CA ASN A 117 -5.87 13.91 5.86
C ASN A 117 -6.47 13.46 4.53
N THR A 118 -5.64 13.33 3.48
CA THR A 118 -6.08 12.99 2.12
C THR A 118 -5.61 11.62 1.66
N MET A 119 -4.51 11.09 2.19
CA MET A 119 -4.01 9.77 1.83
C MET A 119 -4.97 8.70 2.34
N GLN A 120 -5.20 7.67 1.52
CA GLN A 120 -5.82 6.43 1.95
C GLN A 120 -4.90 5.29 1.53
N VAL A 121 -4.76 4.26 2.37
CA VAL A 121 -4.16 2.98 1.96
C VAL A 121 -5.10 2.36 0.94
N THR A 122 -4.73 2.53 -0.33
CA THR A 122 -5.52 2.05 -1.47
C THR A 122 -5.37 0.54 -1.63
N THR A 123 -6.23 -0.06 -2.44
CA THR A 123 -6.17 -1.50 -2.74
C THR A 123 -4.80 -1.89 -3.30
N GLU A 124 -4.20 -1.02 -4.13
CA GLU A 124 -2.89 -1.22 -4.76
C GLU A 124 -1.75 -1.22 -3.72
N VAL A 125 -1.84 -0.40 -2.67
CA VAL A 125 -0.86 -0.43 -1.56
C VAL A 125 -0.97 -1.75 -0.81
N VAL A 126 -2.21 -2.21 -0.56
CA VAL A 126 -2.45 -3.52 0.08
C VAL A 126 -1.96 -4.67 -0.81
N ASP A 127 -2.17 -4.59 -2.13
CA ASP A 127 -1.67 -5.57 -3.10
C ASP A 127 -0.14 -5.63 -3.07
N ALA A 128 0.52 -4.47 -3.05
CA ALA A 128 1.97 -4.38 -2.96
C ALA A 128 2.52 -4.96 -1.66
N LEU A 129 1.84 -4.73 -0.52
CA LEU A 129 2.19 -5.38 0.75
C LEU A 129 2.04 -6.90 0.66
N VAL A 130 0.94 -7.40 0.12
CA VAL A 130 0.72 -8.85 -0.04
C VAL A 130 1.75 -9.47 -1.00
N ALA A 131 2.16 -8.75 -2.04
CA ALA A 131 3.16 -9.20 -3.00
C ALA A 131 4.55 -9.42 -2.39
N THR A 132 4.83 -8.88 -1.19
CA THR A 132 6.07 -9.20 -0.43
C THR A 132 6.10 -10.65 0.04
N GLY A 133 4.96 -11.35 0.06
CA GLY A 133 4.81 -12.70 0.59
C GLY A 133 4.76 -12.78 2.12
N VAL A 134 5.00 -11.66 2.83
CA VAL A 134 4.96 -11.57 4.29
C VAL A 134 3.53 -11.42 4.82
N PHE A 135 2.67 -10.75 4.06
CA PHE A 135 1.30 -10.44 4.46
C PHE A 135 0.27 -11.24 3.65
N SER A 136 -0.84 -11.58 4.30
CA SER A 136 -2.00 -12.20 3.65
C SER A 136 -3.26 -11.37 3.91
N ARG A 137 -4.27 -11.51 3.06
CA ARG A 137 -5.58 -10.87 3.27
C ARG A 137 -6.48 -11.76 4.08
N CYS A 138 -7.15 -11.19 5.06
CA CYS A 138 -8.17 -11.86 5.84
C CYS A 138 -9.37 -10.95 6.13
N SER A 139 -10.38 -11.51 6.79
CA SER A 139 -11.54 -10.78 7.30
C SER A 139 -11.69 -11.10 8.78
N LYS A 140 -11.69 -10.09 9.64
CA LYS A 140 -11.72 -10.27 11.10
C LYS A 140 -12.61 -9.22 11.76
N LEU A 141 -13.28 -9.61 12.83
CA LEU A 141 -14.04 -8.72 13.71
C LEU A 141 -13.10 -8.22 14.81
N TYR A 142 -13.15 -6.91 15.08
CA TYR A 142 -12.37 -6.26 16.14
C TYR A 142 -13.33 -5.53 17.08
N PRO A 143 -13.94 -6.22 18.05
CA PRO A 143 -14.90 -5.63 18.98
C PRO A 143 -14.28 -4.48 19.78
N ASP A 144 -13.03 -4.67 20.22
CA ASP A 144 -12.29 -3.71 21.05
C ASP A 144 -11.93 -2.42 20.29
N LEU A 145 -11.92 -2.49 18.95
CA LEU A 145 -11.73 -1.33 18.06
C LEU A 145 -13.07 -0.74 17.58
N SER A 146 -14.19 -1.06 18.24
CA SER A 146 -15.53 -0.57 17.90
C SER A 146 -16.02 -0.94 16.50
N PHE A 147 -15.52 -2.03 15.92
CA PHE A 147 -16.10 -2.58 14.70
C PHE A 147 -17.27 -3.51 15.05
N THR A 148 -18.45 -3.19 14.53
CA THR A 148 -19.68 -3.99 14.76
C THR A 148 -19.82 -5.16 13.78
N ARG A 149 -18.92 -5.28 12.81
CA ARG A 149 -18.90 -6.35 11.80
C ARG A 149 -17.46 -6.67 11.40
N SER A 150 -17.24 -7.86 10.83
CA SER A 150 -15.94 -8.21 10.25
C SER A 150 -15.53 -7.22 9.16
N VAL A 151 -14.25 -6.86 9.17
CA VAL A 151 -13.65 -5.93 8.22
C VAL A 151 -12.43 -6.54 7.56
N LYS A 152 -12.07 -6.00 6.39
CA LYS A 152 -10.84 -6.39 5.69
C LYS A 152 -9.62 -6.09 6.56
N ALA A 153 -8.74 -7.06 6.66
CA ALA A 153 -7.53 -7.00 7.45
C ALA A 153 -6.34 -7.61 6.69
N LEU A 154 -5.15 -7.26 7.14
CA LEU A 154 -3.92 -7.98 6.82
C LEU A 154 -3.52 -8.84 8.00
N GLU A 155 -3.02 -10.03 7.71
CA GLU A 155 -2.36 -10.93 8.65
C GLU A 155 -0.87 -10.97 8.32
N ILE A 156 -0.02 -10.95 9.34
CA ILE A 156 1.43 -11.07 9.20
C ILE A 156 1.90 -12.49 9.48
N ASP A 157 2.61 -13.11 8.53
CA ASP A 157 3.29 -14.38 8.76
C ASP A 157 4.61 -14.10 9.49
N GLN A 158 4.64 -14.34 10.81
CA GLN A 158 5.80 -14.03 11.65
C GLN A 158 7.09 -14.74 11.19
N THR A 159 6.99 -15.92 10.59
CA THR A 159 8.15 -16.67 10.11
C THR A 159 8.74 -16.00 8.89
N LYS A 160 7.89 -15.69 7.90
CA LYS A 160 8.32 -14.96 6.70
C LYS A 160 8.75 -13.53 7.00
N ALA A 161 8.12 -12.89 7.98
CA ALA A 161 8.49 -11.56 8.44
C ALA A 161 9.93 -11.55 8.98
N LYS A 162 10.30 -12.50 9.83
CA LYS A 162 11.68 -12.62 10.34
C LYS A 162 12.68 -12.89 9.22
N ALA A 163 12.36 -13.81 8.29
CA ALA A 163 13.21 -14.09 7.13
C ALA A 163 13.38 -12.85 6.23
N PHE A 164 12.30 -12.08 6.02
CA PHE A 164 12.33 -10.84 5.26
C PHE A 164 13.23 -9.79 5.91
N LEU A 165 13.14 -9.64 7.24
CA LEU A 165 14.04 -8.76 8.00
C LEU A 165 15.50 -9.21 7.89
N GLU A 166 15.79 -10.51 7.97
CA GLU A 166 17.17 -11.00 7.80
C GLU A 166 17.74 -10.70 6.41
N GLN A 167 16.91 -10.77 5.38
CA GLN A 167 17.29 -10.48 4.00
C GLN A 167 17.51 -8.98 3.74
N HIS A 168 16.75 -8.10 4.38
CA HIS A 168 16.72 -6.66 4.10
C HIS A 168 17.29 -5.78 5.22
N ALA A 169 17.64 -6.36 6.37
CA ALA A 169 18.31 -5.66 7.44
C ALA A 169 19.67 -5.17 6.95
N PRO A 170 20.05 -3.91 7.24
CA PRO A 170 21.42 -3.48 7.01
C PRO A 170 22.34 -4.42 7.81
N ALA A 171 23.35 -4.98 7.15
CA ALA A 171 24.43 -5.73 7.81
C ALA A 171 24.79 -4.96 9.09
N LYS A 172 24.59 -5.61 10.25
CA LYS A 172 24.77 -5.06 11.60
C LYS A 172 25.72 -3.86 11.56
N ARG A 173 25.24 -2.67 11.96
CA ARG A 173 26.14 -1.60 12.42
C ARG A 173 27.06 -2.24 13.44
N ALA A 174 28.29 -2.55 13.02
CA ALA A 174 29.36 -2.95 13.89
C ALA A 174 29.50 -1.79 14.87
N ARG A 175 29.01 -1.98 16.10
CA ARG A 175 29.22 -1.02 17.17
C ARG A 175 30.74 -0.99 17.37
N SER A 176 31.33 0.11 16.90
CA SER A 176 32.64 0.59 17.32
C SER A 176 32.52 1.13 18.74
#